data_AF-A0A7T7RI14-F1
#
_entry.id   AF-A0A7T7RI14-F1
#
_cell.length_a   1.000
_cell.length_b   1.000
_cell.length_c   1.000
_cell.angle_alpha   90.00
_cell.angle_beta   90.00
_cell.angle_gamma   90.00
#
_symmetry.space_group_name_H-M   'P 1'
#
loop_
_entity.id
_entity.type
_entity.pdbx_description
1 polymer ?
#
loop_
_entity_poly.entity_id
_entity_poly.type
_entity_poly.pdbx_seq_one_letter_code
_entity_poly.pdbx_strand_id
1 'polypeptide(L)'
;MEDTCAWCGAGLPGGRRRRYCPRPRPCRQEAYRERRRAAAALRARIALLQISREIRARCEALELLVADAVGNERAHAGMHSTAAADFQHLTSELVRCAVIADREVSATWEQIGRPHGLSADAARARYGRARLLWPPPMPE
;
A
#
# COMPACT_ATOMS: atom_id res chain seq x y z
N MET A 1 34.01 -14.38 10.26
CA MET A 1 32.63 -13.87 10.28
C MET A 1 31.91 -14.61 11.39
N GLU A 2 31.47 -13.87 12.41
CA GLU A 2 30.57 -14.43 13.42
C GLU A 2 29.21 -14.69 12.76
N ASP A 3 28.72 -15.92 12.84
CA ASP A 3 27.38 -16.24 12.36
C ASP A 3 26.37 -15.55 13.28
N THR A 4 25.57 -14.62 12.77
CA THR A 4 24.53 -13.92 13.54
C THR A 4 23.14 -14.37 13.11
N CYS A 5 22.19 -14.31 14.04
CA CYS A 5 20.79 -14.59 13.78
C CYS A 5 20.21 -13.54 12.82
N ALA A 6 19.69 -13.96 11.67
CA ALA A 6 19.08 -13.08 10.67
C ALA A 6 17.74 -12.44 11.11
N TRP A 7 17.38 -12.55 12.39
CA TRP A 7 16.18 -11.93 12.96
C TRP A 7 16.55 -10.98 14.11
N CYS A 8 17.20 -11.48 15.16
CA CYS A 8 17.52 -10.68 16.35
C CYS A 8 18.98 -10.21 16.40
N GLY A 9 19.81 -10.57 15.42
CA GLY A 9 21.23 -10.20 15.38
C GLY A 9 22.13 -10.94 16.38
N ALA A 10 21.58 -11.77 17.29
CA ALA A 10 22.38 -12.49 18.28
C ALA A 10 23.41 -13.44 17.65
N GLY A 11 24.60 -13.52 18.25
CA GLY A 11 25.62 -14.48 17.86
C GLY A 11 25.11 -15.93 17.94
N LEU A 12 25.40 -16.72 16.91
CA LEU A 12 25.00 -18.11 16.80
C LEU A 12 26.15 -19.03 17.24
N PRO A 13 25.86 -20.11 17.98
CA PRO A 13 26.87 -21.09 18.33
C PRO A 13 27.42 -21.74 17.05
N GLY A 14 28.75 -21.66 16.89
CA GLY A 14 29.46 -22.07 15.67
C GLY A 14 29.30 -23.55 15.29
N GLY A 15 29.46 -23.84 14.00
CA GLY A 15 29.61 -25.21 13.48
C GLY A 15 28.52 -25.68 12.51
N ARG A 16 27.47 -24.90 12.24
CA ARG A 16 26.51 -25.15 11.15
C ARG A 16 26.03 -23.80 10.60
N ARG A 17 25.87 -23.66 9.27
CA ARG A 17 25.24 -22.50 8.58
C ARG A 17 23.79 -22.27 9.05
N ARG A 18 23.61 -21.85 10.30
CA ARG A 18 22.31 -21.59 10.91
C ARG A 18 21.94 -20.15 10.60
N ARG A 19 20.69 -19.94 10.19
CA ARG A 19 20.16 -18.60 9.91
C ARG A 19 19.45 -17.96 11.11
N TYR A 20 19.01 -18.78 12.07
CA TYR A 20 18.20 -18.33 13.21
C TYR A 20 18.66 -19.01 14.50
N CYS A 21 18.30 -18.41 15.65
CA CYS A 21 18.58 -18.96 16.99
C CYS A 21 18.17 -20.44 17.14
N PRO A 22 18.95 -21.23 17.90
CA PRO A 22 18.60 -22.61 18.27
C PRO A 22 17.35 -22.67 19.15
N ARG A 23 16.86 -23.87 19.49
CA ARG A 23 15.58 -24.04 20.21
C ARG A 23 15.57 -23.30 21.56
N PRO A 24 14.41 -22.72 21.96
CA PRO A 24 13.17 -22.58 21.20
C PRO A 24 13.35 -21.70 19.95
N ARG A 25 12.53 -21.85 18.89
CA ARG A 25 12.76 -21.20 17.56
C ARG A 25 11.91 -19.92 17.32
N PRO A 26 11.80 -18.94 18.25
CA PRO A 26 10.90 -17.80 18.08
C PRO A 26 11.33 -16.92 16.91
N CYS A 27 12.64 -16.70 16.73
CA CYS A 27 13.18 -15.91 15.61
C CYS A 27 12.79 -16.47 14.23
N ARG A 28 12.81 -17.80 14.06
CA ARG A 28 12.38 -18.42 12.81
C ARG A 28 10.87 -18.27 12.60
N GLN A 29 10.08 -18.43 13.67
CA GLN A 29 8.63 -18.32 13.61
C GLN A 29 8.20 -16.89 13.28
N GLU A 30 8.82 -15.89 13.91
CA GLU A 30 8.51 -14.49 13.66
C GLU A 30 8.92 -14.07 12.25
N ALA A 31 10.12 -14.47 11.79
CA ALA A 31 10.52 -14.27 10.40
C ALA A 31 9.57 -14.91 9.38
N TYR A 32 8.97 -16.06 9.73
CA TYR A 32 7.95 -16.68 8.89
C TYR A 32 6.63 -15.89 8.92
N ARG A 33 6.18 -15.43 10.10
CA ARG A 33 4.97 -14.60 10.24
C ARG A 33 5.12 -13.29 9.47
N GLU A 34 6.26 -12.62 9.58
CA GLU A 34 6.51 -11.37 8.83
C GLU A 34 6.49 -11.62 7.32
N ARG A 35 7.17 -12.66 6.81
CA ARG A 35 7.09 -13.02 5.39
C ARG A 35 5.67 -13.33 4.93
N ARG A 36 4.88 -14.01 5.77
CA ARG A 36 3.47 -14.32 5.47
C ARG A 36 2.62 -13.05 5.41
N ARG A 37 2.82 -12.11 6.34
CA ARG A 37 2.18 -10.78 6.34
C ARG A 37 2.57 -9.97 5.10
N ALA A 38 3.85 -9.95 4.75
CA ALA A 38 4.33 -9.27 3.54
C ALA A 38 3.73 -9.86 2.26
N ALA A 39 3.62 -11.19 2.18
CA ALA A 39 2.98 -11.87 1.05
C ALA A 39 1.47 -11.57 0.97
N ALA A 40 0.77 -11.51 2.11
CA ALA A 40 -0.65 -11.16 2.15
C ALA A 40 -0.91 -9.71 1.69
N ALA A 41 -0.01 -8.78 2.05
CA ALA A 41 -0.06 -7.38 1.62
C ALA A 41 0.24 -7.15 0.12
N LEU A 42 0.83 -8.14 -0.58
CA LEU A 42 1.38 -7.96 -1.92
C LEU A 42 0.32 -7.50 -2.94
N ARG A 43 -0.86 -8.11 -2.95
CA ARG A 43 -1.97 -7.73 -3.86
C ARG A 43 -2.40 -6.29 -3.68
N ALA A 44 -2.55 -5.85 -2.44
CA ALA A 44 -2.93 -4.48 -2.12
C ALA A 44 -1.84 -3.48 -2.53
N ARG A 45 -0.57 -3.84 -2.38
CA ARG A 45 0.57 -3.00 -2.84
C ARG A 45 0.64 -2.89 -4.36
N ILE A 46 0.37 -3.98 -5.08
CA ILE A 46 0.29 -3.95 -6.56
C ILE A 46 -0.86 -3.04 -7.00
N ALA A 47 -2.05 -3.17 -6.38
CA ALA A 47 -3.19 -2.31 -6.67
C ALA A 47 -2.86 -0.85 -6.37
N LEU A 48 -2.22 -0.57 -5.23
CA LEU A 48 -1.76 0.77 -4.87
C LEU A 48 -0.83 1.36 -5.93
N LEU A 49 0.14 0.58 -6.43
CA LEU A 49 1.04 1.01 -7.50
C LEU A 49 0.29 1.28 -8.81
N GLN A 50 -0.67 0.42 -9.19
CA GLN A 50 -1.46 0.58 -10.42
C GLN A 50 -2.35 1.83 -10.36
N ILE A 51 -3.09 2.02 -9.27
CA ILE A 51 -3.91 3.22 -9.07
C ILE A 51 -3.04 4.47 -9.03
N SER A 52 -1.86 4.42 -8.40
CA SER A 52 -0.93 5.57 -8.39
C SER A 52 -0.46 5.93 -9.79
N ARG A 53 -0.25 4.95 -10.68
CA ARG A 53 0.09 5.18 -12.09
C ARG A 53 -1.09 5.78 -12.85
N GLU A 54 -2.29 5.29 -12.62
CA GLU A 54 -3.51 5.84 -13.24
C GLU A 54 -3.72 7.29 -12.82
N ILE A 55 -3.62 7.61 -11.53
CA ILE A 55 -3.73 9.00 -11.02
C ILE A 55 -2.71 9.91 -11.73
N ARG A 56 -1.46 9.46 -11.88
CA ARG A 56 -0.43 10.22 -12.60
C ARG A 56 -0.83 10.49 -14.05
N ALA A 57 -1.25 9.46 -14.78
CA ALA A 57 -1.68 9.61 -16.16
C ALA A 57 -2.88 10.57 -16.29
N ARG A 58 -3.82 10.53 -15.33
CA ARG A 58 -4.94 11.47 -15.29
C ARG A 58 -4.52 12.91 -14.98
N CYS A 59 -3.54 13.11 -14.11
CA CYS A 59 -2.97 14.44 -13.88
C CYS A 59 -2.32 14.98 -15.17
N GLU A 60 -1.49 14.19 -15.83
CA GLU A 60 -0.83 14.56 -17.10
C GLU A 60 -1.86 14.90 -18.19
N ALA A 61 -2.92 14.08 -18.33
CA ALA A 61 -4.00 14.34 -19.28
C ALA A 61 -4.79 15.62 -18.94
N LEU A 62 -5.07 15.86 -17.66
CA LEU A 62 -5.74 17.08 -17.21
C LEU A 62 -4.88 18.32 -17.51
N GLU A 63 -3.59 18.27 -17.23
CA GLU A 63 -2.65 19.36 -17.52
C GLU A 63 -2.64 19.71 -19.02
N LEU A 64 -2.58 18.71 -19.89
CA LEU A 64 -2.64 18.92 -21.35
C LEU A 64 -3.96 19.54 -21.80
N LEU A 65 -5.09 19.03 -21.28
CA LEU A 65 -6.43 19.56 -21.60
C LEU A 65 -6.58 21.02 -21.15
N VAL A 66 -6.11 21.35 -19.95
CA VAL A 66 -6.18 22.71 -19.43
C VAL A 66 -5.23 23.64 -20.20
N ALA A 67 -4.02 23.18 -20.53
CA ALA A 67 -3.07 23.96 -21.33
C ALA A 67 -3.62 24.27 -22.73
N ASP A 68 -4.25 23.29 -23.37
CA ASP A 68 -4.91 23.48 -24.68
C ASP A 68 -6.06 24.48 -24.59
N ALA A 69 -6.92 24.33 -23.58
CA ALA A 69 -8.03 25.24 -23.34
C ALA A 69 -7.58 26.69 -23.09
N VAL A 70 -6.47 26.87 -22.35
CA VAL A 70 -5.87 28.18 -22.11
C VAL A 70 -5.22 28.74 -23.38
N GLY A 71 -4.45 27.93 -24.10
CA GLY A 71 -3.70 28.37 -25.28
C GLY A 71 -4.58 28.69 -26.49
N ASN A 72 -5.71 28.00 -26.64
CA ASN A 72 -6.62 28.17 -27.78
C ASN A 72 -7.90 28.97 -27.45
N GLU A 73 -8.05 29.45 -26.22
CA GLU A 73 -9.27 30.11 -25.70
C GLU A 73 -10.56 29.31 -25.97
N ARG A 74 -10.44 27.98 -26.12
CA ARG A 74 -11.51 27.09 -26.53
C ARG A 74 -11.54 25.89 -25.59
N ALA A 75 -12.63 25.80 -24.82
CA ALA A 75 -12.97 24.60 -24.07
C ALA A 75 -14.44 24.27 -24.31
N HIS A 76 -14.75 22.99 -24.56
CA HIS A 76 -16.13 22.54 -24.59
C HIS A 76 -16.73 22.58 -23.17
N ALA A 77 -17.99 23.02 -23.06
CA ALA A 77 -18.69 22.99 -21.79
C ALA A 77 -18.66 21.58 -21.18
N GLY A 78 -18.31 21.47 -19.90
CA GLY A 78 -18.23 20.19 -19.17
C GLY A 78 -16.90 19.43 -19.29
N MET A 79 -15.98 19.83 -20.19
CA MET A 79 -14.68 19.17 -20.36
C MET A 79 -13.89 19.06 -19.06
N HIS A 80 -13.79 20.16 -18.29
CA HIS A 80 -13.06 20.18 -17.02
C HIS A 80 -13.69 19.27 -15.97
N SER A 81 -15.02 19.22 -15.91
CA SER A 81 -15.74 18.36 -14.97
C SER A 81 -15.55 16.88 -15.30
N THR A 82 -15.59 16.52 -16.60
CA THR A 82 -15.28 15.15 -17.05
C THR A 82 -13.84 14.76 -16.71
N ALA A 83 -12.88 15.66 -16.95
CA ALA A 83 -11.47 15.40 -16.62
C ALA A 83 -11.23 15.23 -15.11
N ALA A 84 -11.99 15.95 -14.28
CA ALA A 84 -11.88 15.88 -12.82
C ALA A 84 -12.66 14.70 -12.18
N ALA A 85 -13.68 14.16 -12.85
CA ALA A 85 -14.65 13.23 -12.26
C ALA A 85 -14.01 11.96 -11.68
N ASP A 86 -12.99 11.42 -12.35
CA ASP A 86 -12.39 10.14 -11.97
C ASP A 86 -11.50 10.24 -10.72
N PHE A 87 -11.01 11.43 -10.35
CA PHE A 87 -10.07 11.58 -9.24
C PHE A 87 -10.66 11.22 -7.89
N GLN A 88 -11.95 11.53 -7.65
CA GLN A 88 -12.59 11.18 -6.37
C GLN A 88 -12.62 9.66 -6.17
N HIS A 89 -12.94 8.92 -7.22
CA HIS A 89 -12.95 7.46 -7.18
C HIS A 89 -11.53 6.91 -7.01
N LEU A 90 -10.57 7.35 -7.83
CA LEU A 90 -9.19 6.86 -7.81
C LEU A 90 -8.51 7.09 -6.45
N THR A 91 -8.67 8.29 -5.87
CA THR A 91 -8.10 8.61 -4.55
C THR A 91 -8.75 7.79 -3.43
N SER A 92 -10.05 7.54 -3.51
CA SER A 92 -10.75 6.67 -2.55
C SER A 92 -10.26 5.22 -2.61
N GLU A 93 -10.06 4.68 -3.81
CA GLU A 93 -9.52 3.32 -4.01
C GLU A 93 -8.05 3.23 -3.60
N LEU A 94 -7.26 4.28 -3.85
CA LEU A 94 -5.87 4.37 -3.40
C LEU A 94 -5.79 4.24 -1.87
N VAL A 95 -6.59 5.01 -1.13
CA VAL A 95 -6.65 4.95 0.33
C VAL A 95 -7.09 3.57 0.80
N ARG A 96 -8.11 2.96 0.18
CA ARG A 96 -8.53 1.59 0.53
C ARG A 96 -7.41 0.58 0.35
N CYS A 97 -6.66 0.65 -0.75
CA CYS A 97 -5.53 -0.25 -1.00
C CYS A 97 -4.41 -0.06 0.03
N ALA A 98 -4.09 1.19 0.40
CA ALA A 98 -3.11 1.49 1.43
C ALA A 98 -3.52 0.89 2.78
N VAL A 99 -4.77 1.10 3.21
CA VAL A 99 -5.30 0.53 4.44
C VAL A 99 -5.21 -1.00 4.45
N ILE A 100 -5.58 -1.66 3.36
CA ILE A 100 -5.49 -3.13 3.27
C ILE A 100 -4.03 -3.58 3.40
N ALA A 101 -3.11 -2.95 2.68
CA ALA A 101 -1.69 -3.26 2.74
C ALA A 101 -1.12 -3.11 4.17
N ASP A 102 -1.51 -2.04 4.87
CA ASP A 102 -1.09 -1.75 6.23
C ASP A 102 -1.69 -2.73 7.25
N ARG A 103 -2.97 -3.09 7.08
CA ARG A 103 -3.64 -4.08 7.93
C ARG A 103 -3.00 -5.47 7.83
N GLU A 104 -2.58 -5.89 6.63
CA GLU A 104 -1.90 -7.17 6.43
C GLU A 104 -0.53 -7.22 7.11
N VAL A 105 0.16 -6.08 7.27
CA VAL A 105 1.40 -5.97 8.07
C VAL A 105 1.16 -5.58 9.54
N SER A 106 -0.10 -5.68 9.99
CA SER A 106 -0.51 -5.49 11.39
C SER A 106 -0.46 -4.06 11.91
N ALA A 107 -0.53 -3.05 11.04
CA ALA A 107 -0.70 -1.66 11.48
C ALA A 107 -1.99 -1.50 12.30
N THR A 108 -1.92 -0.75 13.41
CA THR A 108 -3.07 -0.48 14.27
C THR A 108 -4.01 0.52 13.61
N TRP A 109 -5.28 0.55 14.05
CA TRP A 109 -6.23 1.56 13.57
C TRP A 109 -5.82 2.99 13.94
N GLU A 110 -5.05 3.17 15.01
CA GLU A 110 -4.47 4.48 15.34
C GLU A 110 -3.40 4.89 14.31
N GLN A 111 -2.50 3.96 13.94
CA GLN A 111 -1.49 4.23 12.92
C GLN A 111 -2.13 4.55 11.56
N ILE A 112 -3.20 3.85 11.20
CA ILE A 112 -3.95 4.05 9.96
C ILE A 112 -4.77 5.36 9.99
N GLY A 113 -5.38 5.71 11.13
CA GLY A 113 -6.24 6.89 11.25
C GLY A 113 -5.48 8.21 11.32
N ARG A 114 -4.28 8.21 11.92
CA ARG A 114 -3.47 9.41 12.20
C ARG A 114 -3.24 10.29 10.96
N PRO A 115 -2.82 9.78 9.78
CA PRO A 115 -2.62 10.61 8.59
C PRO A 115 -3.90 11.27 8.06
N HIS A 116 -5.07 10.74 8.43
CA HIS A 116 -6.38 11.24 8.02
C HIS A 116 -7.07 12.09 9.09
N GLY A 117 -6.39 12.38 10.21
CA GLY A 117 -7.00 13.08 11.34
C GLY A 117 -8.13 12.30 12.02
N LEU A 118 -8.11 10.97 11.93
CA LEU A 118 -9.15 10.10 12.49
C LEU A 118 -8.67 9.43 13.79
N SER A 119 -9.58 9.29 14.75
CA SER A 119 -9.37 8.37 15.88
C SER A 119 -9.31 6.92 15.40
N ALA A 120 -8.79 6.02 16.24
CA ALA A 120 -8.74 4.59 15.94
C ALA A 120 -10.15 4.02 15.65
N ASP A 121 -11.16 4.41 16.42
CA ASP A 121 -12.54 3.95 16.22
C ASP A 121 -13.15 4.50 14.93
N ALA A 122 -12.90 5.77 14.61
CA ALA A 122 -13.36 6.38 13.36
C ALA A 122 -12.70 5.73 12.13
N ALA A 123 -11.39 5.45 12.21
CA ALA A 123 -10.67 4.74 11.16
C ALA A 123 -11.21 3.31 10.98
N ARG A 124 -11.47 2.59 12.09
CA ARG A 124 -12.07 1.26 12.05
C ARG A 124 -13.49 1.28 11.46
N ALA A 125 -14.31 2.24 11.85
CA ALA A 125 -15.67 2.38 11.31
C ALA A 125 -15.66 2.66 9.81
N ARG A 126 -14.75 3.53 9.36
CA ARG A 126 -14.64 3.93 7.95
C ARG A 126 -14.02 2.86 7.05
N TYR A 127 -12.95 2.22 7.50
CA TYR A 127 -12.12 1.35 6.65
C TYR A 127 -12.12 -0.12 7.08
N GLY A 128 -12.74 -0.49 8.20
CA GLY A 128 -12.75 -1.86 8.72
C GLY A 128 -13.41 -2.90 7.80
N ARG A 129 -14.14 -2.45 6.78
CA ARG A 129 -14.76 -3.29 5.75
C ARG A 129 -14.11 -3.12 4.37
N ALA A 130 -12.96 -2.45 4.28
CA ALA A 130 -12.25 -2.26 3.02
C ALA A 130 -11.89 -3.62 2.41
N ARG A 131 -12.15 -3.76 1.11
CA ARG A 131 -11.82 -4.93 0.30
C ARG A 131 -11.29 -4.44 -1.04
N LEU A 132 -10.41 -5.23 -1.67
CA LEU A 132 -10.01 -4.98 -3.05
C LEU A 132 -11.22 -5.24 -3.96
N LEU A 133 -11.64 -4.23 -4.71
CA LEU A 133 -12.76 -4.35 -5.66
C LEU A 133 -12.36 -5.09 -6.94
N TRP A 134 -11.10 -4.98 -7.34
CA TRP A 134 -10.49 -5.71 -8.46
C TRP A 134 -9.18 -6.36 -7.98
N PRO A 135 -8.97 -7.68 -8.12
CA PRO A 135 -7.65 -8.23 -7.88
C PRO A 135 -6.74 -7.83 -9.04
N PRO A 136 -5.67 -7.06 -8.79
CA PRO A 136 -4.67 -6.82 -9.84
C PRO A 136 -3.98 -8.15 -10.19
N PRO A 137 -3.56 -8.36 -11.44
CA PRO A 137 -2.74 -9.52 -11.80
C PRO A 137 -1.47 -9.54 -10.92
N MET A 138 -1.15 -10.72 -10.40
CA MET A 138 0.12 -10.90 -9.67
C MET A 138 1.28 -10.84 -10.67
N PRO A 139 2.38 -10.13 -10.38
CA PRO A 139 3.61 -10.28 -11.16
C PRO A 139 4.08 -11.74 -11.05
N GLU A 140 4.44 -12.31 -12.19
CA GLU A 140 5.03 -13.66 -12.32
C GLU A 140 6.37 -13.79 -11.61
#